data_AF-A0A9D6G927-F1
#
_entry.id   AF-A0A9D6G927-F1
#
_cell.length_a   1.000
_cell.length_b   1.000
_cell.length_c   1.000
_cell.angle_alpha   90.00
_cell.angle_beta   90.00
_cell.angle_gamma   90.00
#
_symmetry.space_group_name_H-M   'P 1'
#
loop_
_entity.id
_entity.type
_entity.pdbx_description
1 polymer ?
#
loop_
_entity_poly.entity_id
_entity_poly.type
_entity_poly.pdbx_seq_one_letter_code
_entity_poly.pdbx_strand_id
1 'polypeptide(L)' 'IEKVGPDRKKVRDALNKVAGKNAADSITGKISFDDHGQNTIALITKYVAQDGKWVLWEDSEYASGKRKLKGK' A
#
# COMPACT_ATOMS: atom_id res chain seq x y z
N ILE A 1 19.17 5.30 -4.93
CA ILE A 1 20.01 6.04 -5.92
C ILE A 1 21.48 5.94 -5.53
N GLU A 2 21.77 6.16 -4.26
CA GLU A 2 23.03 5.96 -3.53
C GLU A 2 23.81 4.71 -3.99
N LYS A 3 23.12 3.59 -4.25
CA LYS A 3 23.75 2.32 -4.65
C LYS A 3 24.14 2.23 -6.14
N VAL A 4 23.36 2.80 -7.05
CA VAL A 4 23.48 2.55 -8.51
C VAL A 4 23.62 3.81 -9.36
N GLY A 5 23.66 4.97 -8.71
CA GLY A 5 23.64 6.28 -9.36
C GLY A 5 22.23 6.71 -9.81
N PRO A 6 22.13 7.88 -10.47
CA PRO A 6 20.86 8.47 -10.89
C PRO A 6 20.34 7.95 -12.24
N ASP A 7 21.04 7.00 -12.88
CA ASP A 7 20.59 6.44 -14.15
C ASP A 7 19.26 5.69 -13.97
N ARG A 8 18.23 6.16 -14.67
CA ARG A 8 16.87 5.64 -14.54
C ARG A 8 16.77 4.14 -14.83
N LYS A 9 17.48 3.63 -15.84
CA LYS A 9 17.42 2.21 -16.21
C LYS A 9 18.05 1.37 -15.11
N LYS A 10 19.22 1.77 -14.61
CA LYS A 10 19.91 1.08 -13.50
C LYS A 10 19.08 1.08 -12.22
N VAL A 11 18.41 2.19 -11.89
CA VAL A 11 17.51 2.28 -10.72
C VAL A 11 16.34 1.31 -10.86
N ARG A 12 15.64 1.33 -12.00
CA ARG A 12 14.54 0.40 -12.26
C ARG A 12 14.98 -1.05 -12.16
N ASP A 13 16.10 -1.40 -12.79
CA ASP A 13 16.59 -2.78 -12.81
C ASP A 13 17.04 -3.25 -11.40
N ALA A 14 17.46 -2.32 -10.54
CA ALA A 14 17.72 -2.60 -9.13
C ALA A 14 16.42 -2.81 -8.33
N LEU A 15 15.39 -1.99 -8.58
CA LEU A 15 14.08 -2.10 -7.92
C LEU A 15 13.37 -3.41 -8.29
N ASN A 16 13.43 -3.84 -9.55
CA ASN A 16 12.82 -5.10 -10.00
C ASN A 16 13.46 -6.35 -9.37
N LYS A 17 14.62 -6.22 -8.71
CA LYS A 17 15.28 -7.30 -7.95
C LYS A 17 14.87 -7.33 -6.48
N VAL A 18 14.09 -6.36 -6.01
CA VAL A 18 13.50 -6.31 -4.67
C VAL A 18 12.31 -7.27 -4.63
N ALA A 19 12.62 -8.55 -4.43
CA ALA A 19 11.63 -9.64 -4.38
C ALA A 19 12.16 -10.83 -3.58
N GLY A 20 11.24 -11.69 -3.12
CA GLY A 20 11.57 -12.90 -2.36
C GLY A 20 12.44 -12.60 -1.14
N LYS A 21 13.61 -13.23 -1.05
CA LYS A 21 14.57 -12.99 0.04
C LYS A 21 15.15 -11.57 0.07
N ASN A 22 15.08 -10.84 -1.04
CA ASN A 22 15.56 -9.46 -1.17
C ASN A 22 14.44 -8.43 -1.02
N ALA A 23 13.21 -8.86 -0.68
CA ALA A 23 12.11 -7.95 -0.44
C ALA A 23 12.47 -6.99 0.69
N ALA A 24 12.07 -5.72 0.55
CA ALA A 24 12.40 -4.69 1.51
C ALA A 24 11.44 -4.74 2.70
N ASP A 25 11.96 -4.70 3.93
CA ASP A 25 11.12 -4.64 5.11
C ASP A 25 10.43 -3.27 5.23
N SER A 26 9.14 -3.29 5.56
CA SER A 26 8.32 -2.10 5.77
C SER A 26 7.34 -2.33 6.92
N ILE A 27 6.75 -1.25 7.44
CA ILE A 27 5.73 -1.28 8.48
C ILE A 27 4.49 -2.11 8.06
N THR A 28 4.22 -2.19 6.76
CA THR A 28 3.11 -2.95 6.18
C THR A 28 3.50 -4.37 5.75
N GLY A 29 4.72 -4.83 6.07
CA GLY A 29 5.26 -6.11 5.63
C GLY A 29 6.32 -5.99 4.54
N LYS A 30 6.74 -7.13 3.97
CA LYS A 30 7.80 -7.17 2.95
C LYS A 30 7.32 -6.67 1.60
N ILE A 31 7.99 -5.64 1.07
CA ILE A 31 7.69 -5.01 -0.21
C ILE A 31 8.41 -5.74 -1.34
N SER A 32 7.67 -6.06 -2.40
CA SER A 32 8.19 -6.43 -3.72
C SER A 32 7.36 -5.79 -4.83
N PHE A 33 7.85 -5.84 -6.07
CA PHE A 33 7.20 -5.25 -7.23
C PHE A 33 6.82 -6.31 -8.26
N ASP A 34 5.65 -6.16 -8.89
CA ASP A 34 5.24 -6.98 -10.03
C ASP A 34 5.91 -6.54 -11.34
N ASP A 35 5.59 -7.21 -12.44
CA ASP A 35 6.08 -6.92 -13.78
C ASP A 35 5.62 -5.57 -14.35
N HIS A 36 4.60 -4.96 -13.74
CA HIS A 36 4.09 -3.63 -14.04
C HIS A 36 4.71 -2.56 -13.12
N GLY A 37 5.49 -2.96 -12.12
CA GLY A 37 6.12 -2.07 -11.14
C GLY A 37 5.20 -1.66 -9.98
N GLN A 38 4.07 -2.34 -9.76
CA GLN A 38 3.22 -2.12 -8.60
C GLN A 38 3.77 -2.84 -7.37
N ASN A 39 3.61 -2.23 -6.19
CA ASN A 39 3.91 -2.90 -4.93
C ASN A 39 2.91 -4.06 -4.71
N THR A 40 3.41 -5.26 -4.45
CA THR A 40 2.61 -6.48 -4.32
C THR A 40 2.07 -6.73 -2.91
N ILE A 41 2.32 -5.85 -1.93
CA ILE A 41 1.73 -5.99 -0.59
C ILE A 41 0.20 -5.88 -0.69
N ALA A 42 -0.49 -6.95 -0.27
CA ALA A 42 -1.95 -7.06 -0.29
C ALA A 42 -2.65 -6.34 0.88
N LEU A 43 -1.91 -5.62 1.74
CA LEU A 43 -2.50 -4.91 2.87
C LEU A 43 -3.24 -3.66 2.38
N ILE A 44 -4.53 -3.82 2.10
CA ILE A 44 -5.45 -2.73 1.77
C ILE A 44 -6.25 -2.41 3.03
N THR A 45 -5.92 -1.29 3.67
CA THR A 45 -6.69 -0.77 4.81
C THR A 45 -7.84 0.10 4.31
N LYS A 46 -9.08 -0.27 4.63
CA LYS A 46 -10.27 0.46 4.20
C LYS A 46 -10.55 1.60 5.18
N TYR A 47 -10.85 2.79 4.67
CA TYR A 47 -11.26 3.93 5.47
C TYR A 47 -12.59 4.51 4.96
N VAL A 48 -13.32 5.17 5.85
CA VAL A 48 -14.52 5.94 5.53
C VAL A 48 -14.40 7.36 6.07
N ALA A 49 -14.90 8.33 5.30
CA ALA A 49 -15.06 9.69 5.80
C ALA A 49 -16.24 9.72 6.78
N GLN A 50 -15.94 9.91 8.07
CA GLN A 50 -16.93 10.06 9.13
C GLN A 50 -16.61 11.33 9.91
N ASP A 51 -17.59 12.24 9.98
CA ASP A 51 -17.49 13.49 10.74
C ASP A 51 -16.25 14.33 10.40
N GLY A 52 -15.92 14.38 9.11
CA GLY A 52 -14.78 15.14 8.58
C GLY A 52 -13.42 14.49 8.80
N LYS A 53 -13.37 13.23 9.27
CA LYS A 53 -12.12 12.48 9.49
C LYS A 53 -12.13 11.17 8.72
N TRP A 54 -10.95 10.70 8.32
CA TRP A 54 -10.77 9.33 7.87
C TRP A 54 -10.77 8.41 9.09
N VAL A 55 -11.77 7.53 9.17
CA VAL A 55 -11.89 6.51 10.22
C VAL A 55 -11.67 5.15 9.59
N LEU A 56 -10.89 4.29 10.25
CA LEU A 56 -10.72 2.90 9.83
C LEU A 56 -12.10 2.26 9.68
N TRP A 57 -12.34 1.54 8.58
CA TRP A 57 -13.67 0.99 8.29
C TRP A 57 -14.21 0.20 9.48
N GLU A 58 -13.40 -0.69 10.04
CA GLU A 58 -13.73 -1.55 11.18
C GLU A 58 -14.13 -0.76 12.44
N ASP A 59 -13.58 0.45 12.62
CA ASP A 59 -13.87 1.33 13.76
C ASP A 59 -15.05 2.28 13.49
N SER A 60 -15.59 2.28 12.27
CA SER A 60 -16.60 3.26 11.86
C SER A 60 -18.02 2.94 12.35
N GLU A 61 -18.84 3.99 12.46
CA GLU A 61 -20.27 3.87 12.70
C GLU A 61 -21.00 3.19 11.53
N TYR A 62 -20.38 3.14 10.35
CA TYR A 62 -20.92 2.43 9.18
C TYR A 62 -20.71 0.91 9.29
N ALA A 63 -19.53 0.45 9.71
CA ALA A 63 -19.27 -0.98 9.91
C ALA A 63 -20.08 -1.57 11.06
N SER A 64 -20.28 -0.80 12.13
CA SER A 64 -21.16 -1.19 13.25
C SER A 64 -22.67 -1.04 12.95
N GLY A 65 -23.05 -0.49 11.79
CA GLY A 65 -24.44 -0.35 11.36
C GLY A 65 -25.20 0.83 11.99
N LYS A 66 -24.56 1.65 12.83
CA LYS A 66 -25.12 2.89 13.38
C LYS A 66 -25.43 3.92 12.29
N ARG A 67 -24.67 3.90 11.18
CA ARG A 67 -24.90 4.71 9.98
C ARG A 67 -25.01 3.85 8.73
N LYS A 68 -25.61 4.43 7.69
CA LYS A 68 -25.66 3.85 6.33
C LYS A 68 -25.12 4.85 5.33
N LEU A 69 -24.35 4.36 4.36
CA LEU A 69 -23.95 5.16 3.20
C LEU A 69 -25.18 5.40 2.31
N LYS A 70 -25.37 6.64 1.85
CA LYS A 70 -26.45 6.96 0.91
C LYS A 70 -26.15 6.30 -0.44
N GLY A 71 -27.13 5.62 -1.03
CA GLY A 71 -26.99 4.94 -2.33
C GLY A 71 -26.83 3.42 -2.27
N LYS A 72 -27.05 2.79 -1.10
CA LYS A 72 -27.45 1.39 -1.01
C LYS A 72 -28.97 1.26 -0.96
#